data_AF-A0A0A2XC49-F1
#
_entry.id   AF-A0A0A2XC49-F1
#
_cell.length_a   1.000
_cell.length_b   1.000
_cell.length_c   1.000
_cell.angle_alpha   90.00
_cell.angle_beta   90.00
_cell.angle_gamma   90.00
#
_symmetry.space_group_name_H-M   'P 1'
#
loop_
_entity.id
_entity.type
_entity.pdbx_description
1 polymer ?
#
loop_
_entity_poly.entity_id
_entity_poly.type
_entity_poly.pdbx_seq_one_letter_code
_entity_poly.pdbx_strand_id
1 'polypeptide(L)'
;MSDLKAYLDSIGIHNVAEIIHNPSYEQLFAEETKADLQGYEKGQVTELGAVNVMTGVYTGRSPKDKFFVKDDTTKDTIWWTSDEYKNDNKPVTPEAWKSIKKLATDELSGKRLFVVDAFCGANESSRLKLRFVMEVAWQAHFVTNMFIRPTKEELANFGEPDFVIMNASKAKVENYKELGLNSETAIVFNLTEKVQVILNTWYGGEMKKGMFSYMNYLLPLRGMASMHCSANTSKDGKETAIFFGLSGTGKTTLSTDPNRLLIGDDEHGWDDDGIFNFEGGCYAKVINLSKENEPDIYNAIRRDALLENVTVDANGKIDFADKSVTENTRVSYPIYHIENIVKPVSKAGPANKVIFLSADAFGVLPPVSILTPEQTKYYFLSGFTAKLAGTERGVTEPTPTFSACFGAAFLSLHPTKYAEELVKKMEANGAKAYLVNTGWNGSGKRISIKDTRGIINAILDGSIDKAPTKTIPVFNFEVPTELPGVNPAILDPRDTYAEKGEWEKRADDLADRFTKNFVKYTGNEAGKALVAAGPKK
;
A
#
# COMPACT_ATOMS: atom_id res chain seq x y z
N MET A 1 20.01 -26.93 -5.52
CA MET A 1 21.11 -25.98 -5.21
C MET A 1 22.04 -25.74 -6.41
N SER A 2 22.48 -26.77 -7.15
CA SER A 2 23.21 -26.59 -8.44
C SER A 2 22.46 -25.68 -9.41
N ASP A 3 21.16 -25.90 -9.53
CA ASP A 3 20.33 -25.21 -10.52
C ASP A 3 20.09 -23.75 -10.15
N LEU A 4 20.04 -23.45 -8.85
CA LEU A 4 19.88 -22.08 -8.36
C LEU A 4 21.16 -21.26 -8.55
N LYS A 5 22.35 -21.86 -8.32
CA LYS A 5 23.63 -21.20 -8.64
C LYS A 5 23.75 -20.92 -10.13
N ALA A 6 23.43 -21.89 -10.98
CA ALA A 6 23.43 -21.70 -12.43
C ALA A 6 22.42 -20.64 -12.88
N TYR A 7 21.24 -20.59 -12.26
CA TYR A 7 20.25 -19.56 -12.51
C TYR A 7 20.78 -18.17 -12.13
N LEU A 8 21.34 -17.99 -10.92
CA LEU A 8 21.92 -16.72 -10.49
C LEU A 8 23.06 -16.26 -11.42
N ASP A 9 23.90 -17.19 -11.87
CA ASP A 9 24.96 -16.93 -12.84
C ASP A 9 24.39 -16.42 -14.17
N SER A 10 23.32 -17.06 -14.66
CA SER A 10 22.64 -16.67 -15.92
C SER A 10 22.04 -15.27 -15.91
N ILE A 11 21.71 -14.74 -14.72
CA ILE A 11 21.17 -13.37 -14.56
C ILE A 11 22.25 -12.34 -14.17
N GLY A 12 23.52 -12.75 -14.11
CA GLY A 12 24.70 -11.90 -13.90
C GLY A 12 25.30 -11.93 -12.49
N ILE A 13 24.75 -12.73 -11.56
CA ILE A 13 25.26 -12.84 -10.18
C ILE A 13 26.22 -14.03 -10.11
N HIS A 14 27.50 -13.73 -10.19
CA HIS A 14 28.56 -14.72 -10.35
C HIS A 14 29.22 -15.11 -9.02
N ASN A 15 29.83 -16.30 -8.99
CA ASN A 15 30.69 -16.75 -7.89
C ASN A 15 30.03 -16.72 -6.48
N VAL A 16 28.72 -16.95 -6.38
CA VAL A 16 27.99 -16.93 -5.11
C VAL A 16 28.59 -17.94 -4.12
N ALA A 17 29.08 -17.42 -2.99
CA ALA A 17 29.80 -18.21 -2.00
C ALA A 17 28.88 -19.24 -1.33
N GLU A 18 27.71 -18.79 -0.88
CA GLU A 18 26.70 -19.61 -0.22
C GLU A 18 25.31 -19.08 -0.57
N ILE A 19 24.33 -20.00 -0.72
CA ILE A 19 22.92 -19.64 -0.91
C ILE A 19 22.11 -20.18 0.25
N ILE A 20 21.39 -19.30 0.93
CA ILE A 20 20.35 -19.62 1.90
C ILE A 20 19.00 -19.50 1.20
N HIS A 21 18.46 -20.62 0.74
CA HIS A 21 17.20 -20.67 -0.03
C HIS A 21 16.00 -20.90 0.89
N ASN A 22 15.01 -20.00 0.83
CA ASN A 22 13.78 -20.01 1.62
C ASN A 22 14.03 -20.32 3.11
N PRO A 23 14.83 -19.49 3.82
CA PRO A 23 15.17 -19.71 5.22
C PRO A 23 13.92 -19.81 6.11
N SER A 24 13.99 -20.65 7.16
CA SER A 24 12.95 -20.66 8.18
C SER A 24 13.01 -19.41 9.06
N TYR A 25 11.93 -19.13 9.79
CA TYR A 25 11.92 -18.06 10.79
C TYR A 25 12.98 -18.25 11.87
N GLU A 26 13.21 -19.48 12.32
CA GLU A 26 14.29 -19.78 13.27
C GLU A 26 15.67 -19.42 12.70
N GLN A 27 15.91 -19.72 11.41
CA GLN A 27 17.16 -19.37 10.76
C GLN A 27 17.29 -17.85 10.61
N LEU A 28 16.23 -17.16 10.17
CA LEU A 28 16.21 -15.70 10.05
C LEU A 28 16.48 -15.02 11.40
N PHE A 29 15.81 -15.44 12.47
CA PHE A 29 16.04 -14.92 13.81
C PHE A 29 17.50 -15.11 14.27
N ALA A 30 18.08 -16.30 14.04
CA ALA A 30 19.48 -16.56 14.37
C ALA A 30 20.44 -15.71 13.53
N GLU A 31 20.11 -15.44 12.27
CA GLU A 31 20.90 -14.58 11.38
C GLU A 31 20.82 -13.11 11.76
N GLU A 32 19.65 -12.61 12.13
CA GLU A 32 19.40 -11.20 12.50
C GLU A 32 19.96 -10.81 13.86
N THR A 33 20.23 -11.79 14.72
CA THR A 33 20.71 -11.58 16.10
C THR A 33 22.21 -11.86 16.27
N LYS A 34 22.94 -12.08 15.16
CA LYS A 34 24.39 -12.25 15.22
C LYS A 34 25.08 -10.97 15.70
N ALA A 35 26.08 -11.15 16.57
CA ALA A 35 26.78 -10.05 17.23
C ALA A 35 27.73 -9.27 16.31
N ASP A 36 28.12 -9.84 15.17
CA ASP A 36 29.06 -9.26 14.21
C ASP A 36 28.39 -8.38 13.14
N LEU A 37 27.05 -8.35 13.08
CA LEU A 37 26.30 -7.48 12.17
C LEU A 37 26.61 -6.00 12.41
N GLN A 38 26.82 -5.26 11.32
CA GLN A 38 27.17 -3.84 11.35
C GLN A 38 26.11 -2.97 10.66
N GLY A 39 26.09 -1.68 11.01
CA GLY A 39 25.24 -0.68 10.36
C GLY A 39 23.76 -1.08 10.35
N TYR A 40 23.14 -0.98 9.17
CA TYR A 40 21.71 -1.26 8.97
C TYR A 40 21.37 -2.76 8.83
N GLU A 41 22.35 -3.64 8.97
CA GLU A 41 22.08 -5.09 9.04
C GLU A 41 21.69 -5.52 10.46
N LYS A 42 22.12 -4.75 11.47
CA LYS A 42 21.98 -5.11 12.88
C LYS A 42 20.50 -5.15 13.31
N GLY A 43 20.07 -6.32 13.78
CA GLY A 43 18.81 -6.50 14.50
C GLY A 43 18.97 -6.30 16.01
N GLN A 44 17.91 -5.84 16.67
CA GLN A 44 17.80 -5.78 18.13
C GLN A 44 16.54 -6.49 18.60
N VAL A 45 16.67 -7.47 19.48
CA VAL A 45 15.51 -8.15 20.08
C VAL A 45 14.83 -7.22 21.07
N THR A 46 13.51 -7.13 20.99
CA THR A 46 12.67 -6.29 21.85
C THR A 46 12.05 -7.07 23.00
N GLU A 47 11.43 -6.36 23.95
CA GLU A 47 10.67 -6.95 25.07
C GLU A 47 9.51 -7.83 24.61
N LEU A 48 9.01 -7.63 23.39
CA LEU A 48 7.97 -8.45 22.77
C LEU A 48 8.52 -9.67 22.02
N GLY A 49 9.84 -9.87 21.98
CA GLY A 49 10.51 -10.97 21.28
C GLY A 49 10.59 -10.81 19.76
N ALA A 50 10.02 -9.74 19.19
CA ALA A 50 10.23 -9.34 17.80
C ALA A 50 11.61 -8.70 17.64
N VAL A 51 12.20 -8.83 16.45
CA VAL A 51 13.43 -8.12 16.07
C VAL A 51 13.07 -6.74 15.53
N ASN A 52 13.81 -5.70 15.93
CA ASN A 52 13.76 -4.35 15.36
C ASN A 52 15.02 -4.07 14.53
N VAL A 53 14.84 -3.41 13.39
CA VAL A 53 15.93 -2.92 12.53
C VAL A 53 15.77 -1.44 12.26
N MET A 54 16.90 -0.76 12.01
CA MET A 54 16.92 0.65 11.60
C MET A 54 17.33 0.74 10.13
N THR A 55 16.61 1.53 9.34
CA THR A 55 16.85 1.70 7.89
C THR A 55 17.53 3.05 7.56
N GLY A 56 18.07 3.71 8.57
CA GLY A 56 18.79 4.97 8.43
C GLY A 56 17.89 6.11 8.00
N VAL A 57 18.31 6.84 6.96
CA VAL A 57 17.53 7.94 6.37
C VAL A 57 16.37 7.46 5.48
N TYR A 58 16.32 6.16 5.18
CA TYR A 58 15.32 5.54 4.30
C TYR A 58 14.14 5.02 5.11
N THR A 59 13.45 5.94 5.79
CA THR A 59 12.32 5.65 6.69
C THR A 59 10.97 5.64 5.96
N GLY A 60 10.98 5.63 4.64
CA GLY A 60 9.81 5.71 3.77
C GLY A 60 10.20 5.56 2.30
N ARG A 61 9.19 5.58 1.42
CA ARG A 61 9.42 5.40 -0.02
C ARG A 61 10.23 6.54 -0.64
N SER A 62 10.92 6.23 -1.73
CA SER A 62 11.67 7.16 -2.57
C SER A 62 11.04 7.32 -3.97
N PRO A 63 9.82 7.91 -4.08
CA PRO A 63 9.11 8.00 -5.37
C PRO A 63 9.90 8.76 -6.45
N LYS A 64 10.71 9.74 -6.07
CA LYS A 64 11.62 10.48 -6.97
C LYS A 64 12.74 9.61 -7.56
N ASP A 65 12.99 8.45 -6.99
CA ASP A 65 14.03 7.50 -7.42
C ASP A 65 13.44 6.23 -8.07
N LYS A 66 12.13 6.21 -8.34
CA LYS A 66 11.41 5.14 -9.06
C LYS A 66 11.49 5.34 -10.59
N PHE A 67 11.92 4.32 -11.33
CA PHE A 67 12.04 4.38 -12.80
C PHE A 67 11.57 3.09 -13.48
N PHE A 68 11.09 3.21 -14.72
CA PHE A 68 10.83 2.08 -15.61
C PHE A 68 11.70 2.20 -16.86
N VAL A 69 12.26 1.08 -17.31
CA VAL A 69 12.92 1.02 -18.63
C VAL A 69 11.88 1.30 -19.71
N LYS A 70 12.16 2.27 -20.57
CA LYS A 70 11.32 2.58 -21.73
C LYS A 70 11.84 1.84 -22.96
N ASP A 71 11.13 0.78 -23.32
CA ASP A 71 11.42 -0.15 -24.41
C ASP A 71 10.13 -0.52 -25.17
N ASP A 72 10.20 -1.47 -26.10
CA ASP A 72 9.04 -1.88 -26.89
C ASP A 72 7.90 -2.49 -26.05
N THR A 73 8.20 -3.09 -24.90
CA THR A 73 7.19 -3.66 -23.98
C THR A 73 6.38 -2.56 -23.30
N THR A 74 7.04 -1.45 -22.95
CA THR A 74 6.50 -0.45 -22.01
C THR A 74 6.14 0.88 -22.67
N LYS A 75 6.72 1.22 -23.84
CA LYS A 75 6.61 2.54 -24.47
C LYS A 75 5.16 3.01 -24.65
N ASP A 76 4.25 2.10 -25.00
CA ASP A 76 2.85 2.41 -25.32
C ASP A 76 1.86 1.94 -24.24
N THR A 77 2.34 1.27 -23.18
CA THR A 77 1.48 0.67 -22.15
C THR A 77 1.63 1.31 -20.77
N ILE A 78 2.84 1.72 -20.39
CA ILE A 78 3.06 2.42 -19.11
C ILE A 78 2.52 3.85 -19.19
N TRP A 79 1.85 4.29 -18.13
CA TRP A 79 1.46 5.68 -17.94
C TRP A 79 2.66 6.53 -17.54
N TRP A 80 3.46 6.89 -18.54
CA TRP A 80 4.63 7.73 -18.38
C TRP A 80 4.28 9.09 -17.77
N THR A 81 5.16 9.61 -16.92
CA THR A 81 5.03 10.99 -16.44
C THR A 81 5.15 11.98 -17.60
N SER A 82 4.36 13.05 -17.56
CA SER A 82 4.44 14.18 -18.49
C SER A 82 4.28 15.51 -17.75
N ASP A 83 4.36 16.64 -18.47
CA ASP A 83 4.09 17.96 -17.86
C ASP A 83 2.61 18.14 -17.52
N GLU A 84 1.72 17.58 -18.34
CA GLU A 84 0.27 17.56 -18.10
C GLU A 84 -0.11 16.61 -16.96
N TYR A 85 0.60 15.46 -16.86
CA TYR A 85 0.32 14.39 -15.90
C TYR A 85 1.56 13.97 -15.15
N LYS A 86 1.87 14.69 -14.07
CA LYS A 86 2.95 14.30 -13.17
C LYS A 86 2.57 13.02 -12.41
N ASN A 87 3.42 12.00 -12.54
CA ASN A 87 3.37 10.76 -11.77
C ASN A 87 4.81 10.23 -11.56
N ASP A 88 4.97 9.10 -10.87
CA ASP A 88 6.28 8.57 -10.49
C ASP A 88 6.90 7.63 -11.55
N ASN A 89 6.22 7.37 -12.66
CA ASN A 89 6.69 6.46 -13.72
C ASN A 89 7.65 7.20 -14.66
N LYS A 90 8.88 7.37 -14.20
CA LYS A 90 9.95 8.06 -14.92
C LYS A 90 10.66 7.08 -15.86
N PRO A 91 10.94 7.46 -17.13
CA PRO A 91 11.65 6.60 -18.06
C PRO A 91 13.15 6.55 -17.74
N VAL A 92 13.75 5.40 -17.95
CA VAL A 92 15.21 5.23 -18.13
C VAL A 92 15.47 4.47 -19.42
N THR A 93 16.65 4.65 -20.00
CA THR A 93 17.03 3.98 -21.25
C THR A 93 17.48 2.53 -20.99
N PRO A 94 17.38 1.64 -21.99
CA PRO A 94 17.99 0.31 -21.90
C PRO A 94 19.50 0.33 -21.60
N GLU A 95 20.22 1.36 -22.03
CA GLU A 95 21.64 1.55 -21.73
C GLU A 95 21.87 1.86 -20.25
N ALA A 96 21.09 2.79 -19.68
CA ALA A 96 21.17 3.10 -18.26
C ALA A 96 20.81 1.87 -17.40
N TRP A 97 19.80 1.11 -17.83
CA TRP A 97 19.43 -0.16 -17.20
C TRP A 97 20.59 -1.15 -17.12
N LYS A 98 21.36 -1.33 -18.20
CA LYS A 98 22.53 -2.24 -18.19
C LYS A 98 23.54 -1.87 -17.10
N SER A 99 23.84 -0.58 -16.96
CA SER A 99 24.73 -0.08 -15.92
C SER A 99 24.17 -0.30 -14.51
N ILE A 100 22.87 -0.02 -14.31
CA ILE A 100 22.17 -0.17 -13.03
C ILE A 100 22.08 -1.64 -12.61
N LYS A 101 21.70 -2.53 -13.54
CA LYS A 101 21.66 -3.97 -13.31
C LYS A 101 23.06 -4.50 -12.97
N LYS A 102 24.08 -4.06 -13.70
CA LYS A 102 25.48 -4.45 -13.42
C LYS A 102 25.92 -4.08 -12.01
N LEU A 103 25.58 -2.88 -11.53
CA LEU A 103 25.90 -2.47 -10.14
C LEU A 103 25.26 -3.42 -9.11
N ALA A 104 23.99 -3.78 -9.31
CA ALA A 104 23.32 -4.71 -8.41
C ALA A 104 23.92 -6.11 -8.46
N THR A 105 24.23 -6.62 -9.65
CA THR A 105 24.81 -7.95 -9.80
C THR A 105 26.25 -8.03 -9.30
N ASP A 106 27.05 -6.98 -9.52
CA ASP A 106 28.41 -6.88 -8.98
C ASP A 106 28.38 -6.87 -7.44
N GLU A 107 27.46 -6.09 -6.84
CA GLU A 107 27.29 -6.02 -5.39
C GLU A 107 26.91 -7.38 -4.79
N LEU A 108 26.06 -8.15 -5.46
CA LEU A 108 25.59 -9.44 -4.95
C LEU A 108 26.52 -10.62 -5.30
N SER A 109 27.46 -10.44 -6.24
CA SER A 109 28.41 -11.48 -6.66
C SER A 109 29.46 -11.76 -5.58
N GLY A 110 29.97 -12.99 -5.52
CA GLY A 110 31.04 -13.36 -4.58
C GLY A 110 30.62 -13.46 -3.10
N LYS A 111 29.34 -13.22 -2.78
CA LYS A 111 28.83 -13.14 -1.41
C LYS A 111 27.99 -14.35 -1.01
N ARG A 112 27.68 -14.41 0.28
CA ARG A 112 26.59 -15.23 0.81
C ARG A 112 25.27 -14.50 0.56
N LEU A 113 24.31 -15.19 -0.04
CA LEU A 113 23.02 -14.61 -0.43
C LEU A 113 21.86 -15.36 0.22
N PHE A 114 20.83 -14.61 0.57
CA PHE A 114 19.50 -15.12 0.84
C PHE A 114 18.69 -15.06 -0.46
N VAL A 115 18.02 -16.17 -0.77
CA VAL A 115 17.11 -16.26 -1.90
C VAL A 115 15.76 -16.71 -1.39
N VAL A 116 14.71 -15.92 -1.65
CA VAL A 116 13.34 -16.25 -1.23
C VAL A 116 12.45 -16.36 -2.46
N ASP A 117 11.96 -17.56 -2.71
CA ASP A 117 10.91 -17.81 -3.69
C ASP A 117 9.54 -17.68 -3.00
N ALA A 118 8.67 -16.83 -3.55
CA ALA A 118 7.35 -16.54 -3.00
C ALA A 118 6.31 -16.25 -4.08
N PHE A 119 5.04 -16.14 -3.70
CA PHE A 119 3.98 -15.73 -4.61
C PHE A 119 3.43 -14.34 -4.29
N CYS A 120 3.03 -13.61 -5.33
CA CYS A 120 2.24 -12.39 -5.23
C CYS A 120 0.89 -12.63 -5.94
N GLY A 121 -0.20 -12.58 -5.17
CA GLY A 121 -1.54 -12.99 -5.60
C GLY A 121 -1.94 -14.35 -5.03
N ALA A 122 -3.07 -14.40 -4.33
CA ALA A 122 -3.58 -15.63 -3.72
C ALA A 122 -4.24 -16.61 -4.71
N ASN A 123 -4.61 -16.15 -5.90
CA ASN A 123 -5.20 -16.99 -6.95
C ASN A 123 -4.12 -17.50 -7.92
N GLU A 124 -4.04 -18.82 -8.08
CA GLU A 124 -3.02 -19.47 -8.93
C GLU A 124 -3.09 -19.03 -10.40
N SER A 125 -4.28 -18.75 -10.92
CA SER A 125 -4.50 -18.30 -12.30
C SER A 125 -3.88 -16.94 -12.63
N SER A 126 -3.62 -16.12 -11.62
CA SER A 126 -3.14 -14.74 -11.79
C SER A 126 -1.92 -14.40 -10.93
N ARG A 127 -1.46 -15.31 -10.08
CA ARG A 127 -0.30 -15.07 -9.20
C ARG A 127 0.99 -14.98 -9.99
N LEU A 128 1.93 -14.24 -9.43
CA LEU A 128 3.30 -14.18 -9.91
C LEU A 128 4.21 -15.00 -9.01
N LYS A 129 5.10 -15.77 -9.62
CA LYS A 129 6.24 -16.40 -8.96
C LYS A 129 7.37 -15.40 -8.85
N LEU A 130 7.72 -15.02 -7.63
CA LEU A 130 8.73 -14.03 -7.34
C LEU A 130 9.99 -14.69 -6.79
N ARG A 131 11.16 -14.28 -7.28
CA ARG A 131 12.45 -14.65 -6.69
C ARG A 131 13.14 -13.39 -6.17
N PHE A 132 13.28 -13.29 -4.86
CA PHE A 132 14.03 -12.23 -4.20
C PHE A 132 15.46 -12.68 -3.97
N VAL A 133 16.43 -11.79 -4.23
CA VAL A 133 17.86 -12.03 -4.00
C VAL A 133 18.42 -10.85 -3.21
N MET A 134 18.98 -11.12 -2.03
CA MET A 134 19.55 -10.11 -1.13
C MET A 134 20.72 -10.69 -0.33
N GLU A 135 21.57 -9.82 0.21
CA GLU A 135 22.69 -10.21 1.08
C GLU A 135 22.41 -9.99 2.58
N VAL A 136 21.25 -9.46 2.94
CA VAL A 136 20.89 -9.09 4.32
C VAL A 136 19.71 -9.94 4.82
N ALA A 137 19.88 -10.55 6.00
CA ALA A 137 18.90 -11.51 6.55
C ALA A 137 17.52 -10.89 6.80
N TRP A 138 17.46 -9.72 7.43
CA TRP A 138 16.18 -9.08 7.74
C TRP A 138 15.39 -8.70 6.48
N GLN A 139 16.07 -8.43 5.35
CA GLN A 139 15.39 -8.17 4.08
C GLN A 139 14.72 -9.44 3.55
N ALA A 140 15.36 -10.60 3.71
CA ALA A 140 14.76 -11.89 3.40
C ALA A 140 13.57 -12.21 4.34
N HIS A 141 13.68 -11.87 5.63
CA HIS A 141 12.57 -11.97 6.58
C HIS A 141 11.40 -11.07 6.17
N PHE A 142 11.65 -9.82 5.80
CA PHE A 142 10.61 -8.90 5.34
C PHE A 142 9.78 -9.51 4.20
N VAL A 143 10.43 -10.04 3.16
CA VAL A 143 9.70 -10.64 2.02
C VAL A 143 9.05 -11.98 2.38
N THR A 144 9.62 -12.72 3.34
CA THR A 144 9.02 -13.94 3.91
C THR A 144 7.73 -13.64 4.68
N ASN A 145 7.65 -12.47 5.32
CA ASN A 145 6.44 -11.96 5.95
C ASN A 145 5.43 -11.49 4.91
N MET A 146 5.85 -10.61 4.00
CA MET A 146 4.93 -9.87 3.14
C MET A 146 4.36 -10.68 1.97
N PHE A 147 5.08 -11.65 1.43
CA PHE A 147 4.62 -12.43 0.27
C PHE A 147 4.06 -13.79 0.69
N ILE A 148 3.24 -14.37 -0.18
CA ILE A 148 2.61 -15.67 0.08
C ILE A 148 3.69 -16.75 0.02
N ARG A 149 3.91 -17.41 1.16
CA ARG A 149 4.92 -18.48 1.28
C ARG A 149 4.45 -19.73 0.54
N PRO A 150 5.23 -20.27 -0.41
CA PRO A 150 4.92 -21.53 -1.05
C PRO A 150 4.94 -22.67 -0.03
N THR A 151 4.11 -23.67 -0.25
CA THR A 151 4.25 -24.97 0.43
C THR A 151 5.55 -25.65 0.00
N LYS A 152 5.96 -26.71 0.73
CA LYS A 152 7.14 -27.50 0.35
C LYS A 152 7.03 -28.10 -1.05
N GLU A 153 5.81 -28.53 -1.44
CA GLU A 153 5.54 -29.08 -2.76
C GLU A 153 5.59 -28.02 -3.85
N GLU A 154 4.97 -26.86 -3.63
CA GLU A 154 5.06 -25.73 -4.57
C GLU A 154 6.50 -25.23 -4.72
N LEU A 155 7.30 -25.22 -3.65
CA LEU A 155 8.70 -24.83 -3.71
C LEU A 155 9.54 -25.86 -4.50
N ALA A 156 9.28 -27.16 -4.31
CA ALA A 156 9.93 -28.21 -5.09
C ALA A 156 9.60 -28.12 -6.59
N ASN A 157 8.39 -27.62 -6.92
CA ASN A 157 7.90 -27.45 -8.28
C ASN A 157 7.87 -25.98 -8.73
N PHE A 158 8.64 -25.09 -8.08
CA PHE A 158 8.52 -23.64 -8.30
C PHE A 158 8.89 -23.25 -9.75
N GLY A 159 9.85 -23.97 -10.34
CA GLY A 159 10.34 -23.70 -11.69
C GLY A 159 11.02 -22.33 -11.81
N GLU A 160 10.94 -21.72 -12.99
CA GLU A 160 11.47 -20.37 -13.22
C GLU A 160 10.53 -19.30 -12.63
N PRO A 161 11.07 -18.24 -11.99
CA PRO A 161 10.25 -17.14 -11.50
C PRO A 161 9.69 -16.31 -12.65
N ASP A 162 8.50 -15.75 -12.44
CA ASP A 162 7.92 -14.76 -13.35
C ASP A 162 8.59 -13.39 -13.22
N PHE A 163 9.13 -13.07 -12.05
CA PHE A 163 9.81 -11.80 -11.79
C PHE A 163 10.92 -11.95 -10.76
N VAL A 164 12.05 -11.27 -10.98
CA VAL A 164 13.22 -11.29 -10.06
C VAL A 164 13.38 -9.93 -9.40
N ILE A 165 13.63 -9.92 -8.10
CA ILE A 165 13.90 -8.71 -7.33
C ILE A 165 15.30 -8.80 -6.75
N MET A 166 16.20 -7.94 -7.22
CA MET A 166 17.58 -7.83 -6.75
C MET A 166 17.66 -6.67 -5.75
N ASN A 167 17.79 -6.98 -4.47
CA ASN A 167 18.00 -5.97 -3.44
C ASN A 167 19.50 -5.84 -3.12
N ALA A 168 20.11 -4.82 -3.70
CA ALA A 168 21.50 -4.44 -3.53
C ALA A 168 21.57 -3.09 -2.80
N SER A 169 20.87 -2.96 -1.67
CA SER A 169 20.74 -1.73 -0.89
C SER A 169 22.08 -1.12 -0.43
N LYS A 170 23.17 -1.89 -0.43
CA LYS A 170 24.53 -1.43 -0.11
C LYS A 170 25.22 -0.72 -1.27
N ALA A 171 24.90 -1.06 -2.50
CA ALA A 171 25.42 -0.38 -3.68
C ALA A 171 24.66 0.91 -3.95
N LYS A 172 25.33 1.85 -4.61
CA LYS A 172 24.80 3.17 -4.94
C LYS A 172 25.25 3.61 -6.32
N VAL A 173 24.43 4.44 -6.98
CA VAL A 173 24.69 4.88 -8.35
C VAL A 173 25.49 6.18 -8.32
N GLU A 174 26.82 6.12 -8.24
CA GLU A 174 27.64 7.35 -8.11
C GLU A 174 27.56 8.26 -9.34
N ASN A 175 27.44 7.69 -10.55
CA ASN A 175 27.28 8.43 -11.80
C ASN A 175 25.81 8.69 -12.17
N TYR A 176 24.91 8.80 -11.19
CA TYR A 176 23.46 8.94 -11.40
C TYR A 176 23.08 10.07 -12.38
N LYS A 177 23.80 11.19 -12.35
CA LYS A 177 23.56 12.34 -13.26
C LYS A 177 23.76 11.97 -14.73
N GLU A 178 24.78 11.17 -15.02
CA GLU A 178 25.10 10.72 -16.38
C GLU A 178 24.05 9.72 -16.89
N LEU A 179 23.48 8.92 -15.98
CA LEU A 179 22.41 7.98 -16.27
C LEU A 179 21.00 8.61 -16.28
N GLY A 180 20.89 9.93 -16.08
CA GLY A 180 19.62 10.65 -16.08
C GLY A 180 18.72 10.34 -14.87
N LEU A 181 19.30 9.89 -13.75
CA LEU A 181 18.57 9.58 -12.52
C LEU A 181 18.49 10.80 -11.59
N ASN A 182 17.65 10.68 -10.56
CA ASN A 182 17.42 11.75 -9.58
C ASN A 182 18.51 11.81 -8.49
N SER A 183 18.99 10.66 -8.02
CA SER A 183 19.99 10.58 -6.96
C SER A 183 20.81 9.28 -7.06
N GLU A 184 21.73 9.06 -6.11
CA GLU A 184 22.46 7.80 -5.96
C GLU A 184 21.54 6.61 -5.55
N THR A 185 20.29 6.88 -5.18
CA THR A 185 19.24 5.88 -4.95
C THR A 185 18.51 5.58 -6.25
N ALA A 186 18.22 4.30 -6.50
CA ALA A 186 17.48 3.90 -7.69
C ALA A 186 16.61 2.66 -7.40
N ILE A 187 15.33 2.74 -7.78
CA ILE A 187 14.39 1.63 -7.80
C ILE A 187 13.89 1.49 -9.24
N VAL A 188 14.45 0.52 -9.96
CA VAL A 188 14.28 0.44 -11.42
C VAL A 188 13.62 -0.87 -11.83
N PHE A 189 12.64 -0.78 -12.71
CA PHE A 189 11.88 -1.90 -13.23
C PHE A 189 12.15 -2.09 -14.73
N ASN A 190 12.52 -3.30 -15.14
CA ASN A 190 12.55 -3.71 -16.54
C ASN A 190 11.50 -4.80 -16.76
N LEU A 191 10.47 -4.50 -17.54
CA LEU A 191 9.32 -5.39 -17.75
C LEU A 191 9.58 -6.40 -18.88
N THR A 192 10.57 -6.16 -19.74
CA THR A 192 11.05 -7.11 -20.75
C THR A 192 11.88 -8.21 -20.09
N GLU A 193 12.84 -7.84 -19.25
CA GLU A 193 13.64 -8.79 -18.48
C GLU A 193 12.92 -9.34 -17.24
N LYS A 194 11.79 -8.71 -16.85
CA LYS A 194 11.03 -9.00 -15.63
C LYS A 194 11.88 -8.96 -14.36
N VAL A 195 12.62 -7.86 -14.21
CA VAL A 195 13.53 -7.63 -13.07
C VAL A 195 13.24 -6.28 -12.41
N GLN A 196 13.29 -6.24 -11.08
CA GLN A 196 13.39 -5.04 -10.26
C GLN A 196 14.79 -5.00 -9.63
N VAL A 197 15.42 -3.83 -9.67
CA VAL A 197 16.67 -3.54 -8.97
C VAL A 197 16.44 -2.45 -7.93
N ILE A 198 16.91 -2.69 -6.70
CA ILE A 198 16.86 -1.73 -5.59
C ILE A 198 18.31 -1.41 -5.18
N LEU A 199 18.70 -0.13 -5.30
CA LEU A 199 20.03 0.38 -4.95
C LEU A 199 19.92 1.52 -3.94
N ASN A 200 20.80 1.50 -2.94
CA ASN A 200 21.01 2.56 -1.95
C ASN A 200 19.76 2.97 -1.16
N THR A 201 18.82 2.06 -0.94
CA THR A 201 17.69 2.30 -0.02
C THR A 201 17.43 1.03 0.77
N TRP A 202 17.27 1.21 2.09
CA TRP A 202 17.04 0.14 3.04
C TRP A 202 15.58 0.06 3.48
N TYR A 203 14.67 0.86 2.89
CA TYR A 203 13.27 0.81 3.26
C TYR A 203 12.61 -0.49 2.76
N GLY A 204 12.10 -1.34 3.67
CA GLY A 204 11.52 -2.64 3.29
C GLY A 204 10.36 -2.52 2.30
N GLY A 205 9.60 -1.44 2.40
CA GLY A 205 8.45 -1.19 1.54
C GLY A 205 8.75 -1.09 0.03
N GLU A 206 10.00 -0.85 -0.39
CA GLU A 206 10.37 -0.87 -1.82
C GLU A 206 10.32 -2.28 -2.43
N MET A 207 10.57 -3.33 -1.63
CA MET A 207 10.44 -4.72 -2.08
C MET A 207 8.97 -5.14 -2.26
N LYS A 208 8.07 -4.59 -1.45
CA LYS A 208 6.62 -4.81 -1.54
C LYS A 208 5.99 -4.00 -2.68
N LYS A 209 6.15 -2.67 -2.64
CA LYS A 209 5.44 -1.75 -3.56
C LYS A 209 5.91 -1.80 -4.99
N GLY A 210 7.11 -2.32 -5.25
CA GLY A 210 7.54 -2.63 -6.60
C GLY A 210 6.68 -3.69 -7.26
N MET A 211 6.42 -4.79 -6.56
CA MET A 211 5.58 -5.88 -7.08
C MET A 211 4.12 -5.47 -7.16
N PHE A 212 3.64 -4.66 -6.22
CA PHE A 212 2.31 -4.04 -6.34
C PHE A 212 2.18 -3.19 -7.61
N SER A 213 3.21 -2.41 -7.95
CA SER A 213 3.22 -1.62 -9.19
C SER A 213 3.16 -2.51 -10.43
N TYR A 214 3.79 -3.69 -10.40
CA TYR A 214 3.71 -4.66 -11.49
C TYR A 214 2.35 -5.38 -11.56
N MET A 215 1.73 -5.71 -10.43
CA MET A 215 0.35 -6.21 -10.39
C MET A 215 -0.65 -5.17 -10.93
N ASN A 216 -0.44 -3.89 -10.59
CA ASN A 216 -1.19 -2.76 -11.13
C ASN A 216 -1.00 -2.58 -12.65
N TYR A 217 0.08 -3.09 -13.23
CA TYR A 217 0.26 -3.13 -14.68
C TYR A 217 -0.47 -4.34 -15.28
N LEU A 218 -0.25 -5.52 -14.71
CA LEU A 218 -0.67 -6.78 -15.32
C LEU A 218 -2.19 -7.04 -15.22
N LEU A 219 -2.76 -6.89 -14.03
CA LEU A 219 -4.13 -7.32 -13.75
C LEU A 219 -5.18 -6.51 -14.51
N PRO A 220 -5.12 -5.16 -14.58
CA PRO A 220 -6.12 -4.41 -15.34
C PRO A 220 -6.05 -4.69 -16.85
N LEU A 221 -4.88 -5.02 -17.40
CA LEU A 221 -4.75 -5.45 -18.80
C LEU A 221 -5.42 -6.81 -19.06
N ARG A 222 -5.66 -7.60 -18.01
CA ARG A 222 -6.37 -8.89 -18.03
C ARG A 222 -7.82 -8.78 -17.54
N GLY A 223 -8.37 -7.57 -17.39
CA GLY A 223 -9.77 -7.36 -16.97
C GLY A 223 -10.05 -7.62 -15.49
N MET A 224 -9.01 -7.55 -14.65
CA MET A 224 -9.11 -7.68 -13.19
C MET A 224 -8.81 -6.32 -12.54
N ALA A 225 -9.54 -5.97 -11.48
CA ALA A 225 -9.19 -4.78 -10.70
C ALA A 225 -7.94 -5.07 -9.87
N SER A 226 -7.02 -4.11 -9.78
CA SER A 226 -5.88 -4.13 -8.86
C SER A 226 -5.98 -2.90 -7.96
N MET A 227 -6.01 -3.13 -6.65
CA MET A 227 -6.59 -2.17 -5.71
C MET A 227 -5.65 -1.94 -4.52
N HIS A 228 -5.47 -0.66 -4.18
CA HIS A 228 -4.78 -0.25 -2.96
C HIS A 228 -5.81 -0.07 -1.84
N CYS A 229 -6.25 -1.19 -1.28
CA CYS A 229 -7.28 -1.25 -0.26
C CYS A 229 -6.94 -2.30 0.80
N SER A 230 -7.54 -2.19 1.98
CA SER A 230 -7.67 -3.35 2.85
C SER A 230 -8.99 -4.06 2.55
N ALA A 231 -9.13 -5.32 2.93
CA ALA A 231 -10.36 -6.08 2.74
C ALA A 231 -10.64 -7.01 3.93
N ASN A 232 -11.92 -7.13 4.29
CA ASN A 232 -12.41 -8.12 5.25
C ASN A 232 -13.78 -8.65 4.84
N THR A 233 -14.19 -9.76 5.45
CA THR A 233 -15.50 -10.38 5.22
C THR A 233 -16.21 -10.68 6.54
N SER A 234 -17.52 -10.86 6.50
CA SER A 234 -18.31 -11.31 7.66
C SER A 234 -17.82 -12.68 8.16
N LYS A 235 -18.16 -13.06 9.39
CA LYS A 235 -17.76 -14.38 9.95
C LYS A 235 -18.31 -15.57 9.15
N ASP A 236 -19.42 -15.39 8.43
CA ASP A 236 -19.99 -16.39 7.54
C ASP A 236 -19.48 -16.30 6.09
N GLY A 237 -18.58 -15.34 5.81
CA GLY A 237 -17.90 -15.17 4.51
C GLY A 237 -18.77 -14.59 3.38
N LYS A 238 -19.98 -14.11 3.67
CA LYS A 238 -20.96 -13.68 2.66
C LYS A 238 -20.88 -12.22 2.27
N GLU A 239 -20.40 -11.36 3.17
CA GLU A 239 -20.37 -9.92 2.95
C GLU A 239 -18.93 -9.45 2.93
N THR A 240 -18.40 -9.12 1.76
CA THR A 240 -17.03 -8.60 1.64
C THR A 240 -17.04 -7.08 1.56
N ALA A 241 -16.12 -6.44 2.28
CA ALA A 241 -15.91 -5.00 2.24
C ALA A 241 -14.46 -4.68 1.89
N ILE A 242 -14.27 -3.63 1.09
CA ILE A 242 -12.96 -3.10 0.71
C ILE A 242 -12.83 -1.63 1.14
N PHE A 243 -11.66 -1.25 1.62
CA PHE A 243 -11.39 0.09 2.17
C PHE A 243 -10.18 0.70 1.45
N PHE A 244 -10.41 1.57 0.48
CA PHE A 244 -9.35 2.32 -0.20
C PHE A 244 -8.83 3.45 0.68
N GLY A 245 -7.56 3.79 0.52
CA GLY A 245 -6.96 4.92 1.24
C GLY A 245 -5.43 4.94 1.16
N LEU A 246 -4.84 6.11 1.39
CA LEU A 246 -3.39 6.21 1.52
C LEU A 246 -2.88 5.64 2.86
N SER A 247 -1.57 5.51 2.97
CA SER A 247 -0.95 5.05 4.22
C SER A 247 -1.29 5.98 5.38
N GLY A 248 -1.80 5.41 6.48
CA GLY A 248 -2.20 6.10 7.70
C GLY A 248 -3.61 6.70 7.70
N THR A 249 -4.39 6.56 6.63
CA THR A 249 -5.79 7.04 6.57
C THR A 249 -6.79 6.09 7.25
N GLY A 250 -6.32 4.95 7.79
CA GLY A 250 -7.13 4.04 8.60
C GLY A 250 -7.40 2.66 8.01
N LYS A 251 -6.87 2.32 6.82
CA LYS A 251 -7.09 0.99 6.17
C LYS A 251 -6.85 -0.18 7.12
N THR A 252 -5.62 -0.32 7.64
CA THR A 252 -5.23 -1.41 8.54
C THR A 252 -6.06 -1.42 9.83
N THR A 253 -6.27 -0.25 10.44
CA THR A 253 -7.04 -0.12 11.69
C THR A 253 -8.50 -0.51 11.53
N LEU A 254 -9.14 -0.11 10.42
CA LEU A 254 -10.57 -0.32 10.17
C LEU A 254 -10.88 -1.69 9.55
N SER A 255 -9.90 -2.31 8.86
CA SER A 255 -10.04 -3.69 8.38
C SER A 255 -9.84 -4.73 9.47
N THR A 256 -9.04 -4.40 10.49
CA THR A 256 -8.84 -5.23 11.69
C THR A 256 -9.99 -5.00 12.66
N ASP A 257 -11.10 -5.67 12.37
CA ASP A 257 -12.33 -5.65 13.17
C ASP A 257 -12.56 -7.03 13.80
N PRO A 258 -12.73 -7.14 15.13
CA PRO A 258 -12.92 -8.42 15.83
C PRO A 258 -14.21 -9.17 15.43
N ASN A 259 -15.14 -8.49 14.76
CA ASN A 259 -16.38 -9.08 14.26
C ASN A 259 -16.27 -9.57 12.81
N ARG A 260 -15.11 -9.42 12.17
CA ARG A 260 -14.89 -9.76 10.75
C ARG A 260 -13.61 -10.56 10.58
N LEU A 261 -13.50 -11.22 9.44
CA LEU A 261 -12.32 -11.97 9.04
C LEU A 261 -11.50 -11.13 8.07
N LEU A 262 -10.28 -10.78 8.44
CA LEU A 262 -9.35 -10.05 7.58
C LEU A 262 -8.95 -10.90 6.37
N ILE A 263 -9.03 -10.31 5.18
CA ILE A 263 -8.52 -10.89 3.93
C ILE A 263 -7.09 -10.37 3.68
N GLY A 264 -6.87 -9.07 3.88
CA GLY A 264 -5.56 -8.42 3.82
C GLY A 264 -5.66 -6.93 4.11
N ASP A 265 -4.53 -6.25 4.34
CA ASP A 265 -4.51 -4.88 4.85
C ASP A 265 -4.18 -3.79 3.81
N ASP A 266 -3.73 -4.13 2.60
CA ASP A 266 -3.19 -3.10 1.70
C ASP A 266 -3.30 -3.34 0.18
N GLU A 267 -3.20 -4.59 -0.30
CA GLU A 267 -3.13 -4.88 -1.76
C GLU A 267 -4.02 -6.05 -2.17
N HIS A 268 -5.02 -5.79 -3.02
CA HIS A 268 -5.99 -6.80 -3.44
C HIS A 268 -6.30 -6.75 -4.93
N GLY A 269 -6.65 -7.92 -5.46
CA GLY A 269 -7.26 -8.07 -6.77
C GLY A 269 -8.76 -8.31 -6.67
N TRP A 270 -9.47 -7.99 -7.74
CA TRP A 270 -10.86 -8.40 -7.93
C TRP A 270 -11.01 -9.05 -9.31
N ASP A 271 -11.15 -10.38 -9.32
CA ASP A 271 -11.41 -11.17 -10.51
C ASP A 271 -12.88 -11.60 -10.60
N ASP A 272 -13.19 -12.65 -11.36
CA ASP A 272 -14.57 -13.13 -11.51
C ASP A 272 -15.04 -13.94 -10.31
N ASP A 273 -14.12 -14.49 -9.50
CA ASP A 273 -14.45 -15.25 -8.28
C ASP A 273 -14.68 -14.31 -7.09
N GLY A 274 -13.91 -13.22 -6.99
CA GLY A 274 -14.08 -12.23 -5.94
C GLY A 274 -12.80 -11.48 -5.56
N ILE A 275 -12.69 -11.15 -4.27
CA ILE A 275 -11.56 -10.38 -3.72
C ILE A 275 -10.47 -11.34 -3.28
N PHE A 276 -9.22 -11.08 -3.68
CA PHE A 276 -8.07 -11.87 -3.24
C PHE A 276 -6.89 -10.98 -2.86
N ASN A 277 -6.20 -11.36 -1.79
CA ASN A 277 -5.02 -10.65 -1.32
C ASN A 277 -3.82 -10.94 -2.26
N PHE A 278 -2.94 -9.95 -2.44
CA PHE A 278 -1.66 -10.17 -3.09
C PHE A 278 -0.59 -10.71 -2.14
N GLU A 279 -0.82 -10.55 -0.84
CA GLU A 279 0.19 -10.64 0.20
C GLU A 279 -0.01 -11.85 1.12
N GLY A 280 1.06 -12.24 1.80
CA GLY A 280 1.09 -13.25 2.87
C GLY A 280 1.23 -12.67 4.28
N GLY A 281 1.23 -11.35 4.41
CA GLY A 281 1.49 -10.60 5.63
C GLY A 281 0.81 -9.24 5.66
N CYS A 282 1.08 -8.47 6.72
CA CYS A 282 0.65 -7.09 6.88
C CYS A 282 1.85 -6.20 7.18
N TYR A 283 1.80 -4.94 6.74
CA TYR A 283 2.86 -3.96 6.97
C TYR A 283 2.34 -2.72 7.71
N ALA A 284 1.99 -2.91 8.97
CA ALA A 284 1.28 -1.94 9.78
C ALA A 284 2.19 -0.76 10.21
N LYS A 285 1.60 0.42 10.33
CA LYS A 285 2.20 1.56 11.05
C LYS A 285 2.03 1.35 12.55
N VAL A 286 3.07 1.67 13.33
CA VAL A 286 3.07 1.45 14.79
C VAL A 286 3.32 2.72 15.62
N ILE A 287 3.36 3.90 14.99
CA ILE A 287 3.43 5.17 15.72
C ILE A 287 2.20 5.34 16.60
N ASN A 288 2.42 5.62 17.89
CA ASN A 288 1.40 5.68 18.95
C ASN A 288 0.58 4.39 19.12
N LEU A 289 1.10 3.24 18.70
CA LEU A 289 0.41 1.97 18.89
C LEU A 289 0.21 1.69 20.38
N SER A 290 -0.99 1.24 20.74
CA SER A 290 -1.32 0.81 22.10
C SER A 290 -2.13 -0.48 22.05
N LYS A 291 -1.97 -1.32 23.07
CA LYS A 291 -2.72 -2.57 23.17
C LYS A 291 -4.22 -2.32 23.34
N GLU A 292 -4.59 -1.20 23.93
CA GLU A 292 -5.97 -0.81 24.19
C GLU A 292 -6.71 -0.40 22.91
N ASN A 293 -6.06 0.38 22.03
CA ASN A 293 -6.70 0.89 20.81
C ASN A 293 -6.61 -0.08 19.63
N GLU A 294 -5.51 -0.84 19.51
CA GLU A 294 -5.27 -1.79 18.41
C GLU A 294 -4.74 -3.15 18.92
N PRO A 295 -5.53 -3.90 19.70
CA PRO A 295 -5.07 -5.14 20.36
C PRO A 295 -4.54 -6.19 19.39
N ASP A 296 -5.22 -6.41 18.26
CA ASP A 296 -4.82 -7.39 17.24
C ASP A 296 -3.44 -7.08 16.64
N ILE A 297 -3.19 -5.82 16.28
CA ILE A 297 -1.90 -5.38 15.73
C ILE A 297 -0.81 -5.49 16.81
N TYR A 298 -1.09 -5.03 18.03
CA TYR A 298 -0.14 -5.13 19.14
C TYR A 298 0.25 -6.59 19.43
N ASN A 299 -0.74 -7.50 19.51
CA ASN A 299 -0.51 -8.92 19.77
C ASN A 299 0.17 -9.66 18.58
N ALA A 300 0.08 -9.11 17.37
CA ALA A 300 0.83 -9.60 16.22
C ALA A 300 2.34 -9.31 16.32
N ILE A 301 2.75 -8.37 17.18
CA ILE A 301 4.16 -8.06 17.43
C ILE A 301 4.70 -9.06 18.45
N ARG A 302 5.34 -10.11 17.92
CA ARG A 302 6.02 -11.17 18.66
C ARG A 302 7.15 -11.74 17.80
N ARG A 303 7.82 -12.80 18.25
CA ARG A 303 8.80 -13.52 17.41
C ARG A 303 8.22 -13.79 16.02
N ASP A 304 9.04 -13.62 14.98
CA ASP A 304 8.69 -13.70 13.55
C ASP A 304 7.96 -12.45 12.99
N ALA A 305 7.68 -11.46 13.83
CA ALA A 305 7.46 -10.08 13.39
C ALA A 305 8.80 -9.33 13.28
N LEU A 306 8.85 -8.37 12.36
CA LEU A 306 9.99 -7.50 12.14
C LEU A 306 9.57 -6.04 12.26
N LEU A 307 10.01 -5.39 13.33
CA LEU A 307 9.85 -3.96 13.58
C LEU A 307 10.86 -3.16 12.74
N GLU A 308 10.43 -2.02 12.23
CA GLU A 308 11.25 -1.11 11.41
C GLU A 308 11.21 0.30 12.00
N ASN A 309 12.39 0.82 12.35
CA ASN A 309 12.63 2.18 12.84
C ASN A 309 11.97 2.54 14.17
N VAL A 310 11.58 1.57 15.00
CA VAL A 310 11.01 1.85 16.32
C VAL A 310 12.13 2.14 17.32
N THR A 311 11.92 3.08 18.22
CA THR A 311 12.87 3.37 19.30
C THR A 311 12.86 2.23 20.31
N VAL A 312 14.03 1.63 20.52
CA VAL A 312 14.24 0.52 21.45
C VAL A 312 15.41 0.85 22.37
N ASP A 313 15.20 0.78 23.68
CA ASP A 313 16.26 1.03 24.66
C ASP A 313 17.26 -0.14 24.80
N ALA A 314 18.30 0.02 25.62
CA ALA A 314 19.31 -1.01 25.83
C ALA A 314 18.77 -2.33 26.44
N ASN A 315 17.61 -2.28 27.11
CA ASN A 315 16.94 -3.44 27.70
C ASN A 315 15.91 -4.08 26.74
N GLY A 316 15.77 -3.55 25.52
CA GLY A 316 14.79 -4.03 24.55
C GLY A 316 13.40 -3.39 24.70
N LYS A 317 13.22 -2.40 25.58
CA LYS A 317 11.92 -1.75 25.78
C LYS A 317 11.57 -0.86 24.60
N ILE A 318 10.34 -0.96 24.12
CA ILE A 318 9.87 -0.24 22.94
C ILE A 318 9.19 1.07 23.37
N ASP A 319 9.49 2.16 22.66
CA ASP A 319 8.70 3.39 22.69
C ASP A 319 7.99 3.60 21.34
N PHE A 320 6.70 3.24 21.28
CA PHE A 320 5.88 3.44 20.09
C PHE A 320 5.49 4.90 19.85
N ALA A 321 5.62 5.79 20.84
CA ALA A 321 5.26 7.20 20.71
C ALA A 321 6.42 8.04 20.16
N ASP A 322 7.66 7.55 20.26
CA ASP A 322 8.82 8.26 19.75
C ASP A 322 8.78 8.35 18.22
N LYS A 323 8.95 9.59 17.73
CA LYS A 323 8.97 9.98 16.32
C LYS A 323 10.20 10.80 15.96
N SER A 324 11.21 10.82 16.84
CA SER A 324 12.46 11.57 16.68
C SER A 324 13.15 11.23 15.35
N VAL A 325 13.09 9.96 14.92
CA VAL A 325 13.59 9.49 13.63
C VAL A 325 12.53 9.59 12.53
N THR A 326 11.32 9.08 12.78
CA THR A 326 10.23 9.06 11.79
C THR A 326 8.86 8.85 12.42
N GLU A 327 7.81 9.41 11.82
CA GLU A 327 6.40 9.05 12.11
C GLU A 327 5.91 7.83 11.29
N ASN A 328 6.77 7.26 10.44
CA ASN A 328 6.47 6.05 9.67
C ASN A 328 7.19 4.84 10.25
N THR A 329 7.18 4.68 11.57
CA THR A 329 7.57 3.44 12.24
C THR A 329 6.63 2.31 11.81
N ARG A 330 7.18 1.12 11.58
CA ARG A 330 6.45 0.01 10.99
C ARG A 330 6.70 -1.31 11.71
N VAL A 331 5.83 -2.27 11.42
CA VAL A 331 6.06 -3.68 11.67
C VAL A 331 5.56 -4.50 10.48
N SER A 332 6.35 -5.47 10.04
CA SER A 332 5.87 -6.54 9.17
C SER A 332 5.66 -7.80 9.99
N TYR A 333 4.58 -8.53 9.71
CA TYR A 333 4.32 -9.84 10.28
C TYR A 333 3.54 -10.69 9.29
N PRO A 334 3.71 -12.02 9.31
CA PRO A 334 2.91 -12.88 8.46
C PRO A 334 1.45 -12.83 8.91
N ILE A 335 0.52 -12.95 7.97
CA ILE A 335 -0.91 -12.62 8.21
C ILE A 335 -1.52 -13.48 9.32
N TYR A 336 -1.02 -14.71 9.50
CA TYR A 336 -1.44 -15.63 10.55
C TYR A 336 -1.09 -15.16 11.97
N HIS A 337 -0.36 -14.04 12.12
CA HIS A 337 -0.19 -13.39 13.42
C HIS A 337 -1.48 -12.79 13.96
N ILE A 338 -2.40 -12.44 13.07
CA ILE A 338 -3.78 -12.06 13.39
C ILE A 338 -4.63 -13.33 13.47
N GLU A 339 -5.47 -13.42 14.51
CA GLU A 339 -6.32 -14.60 14.74
C GLU A 339 -7.50 -14.65 13.76
N ASN A 340 -8.23 -13.53 13.64
CA ASN A 340 -9.45 -13.39 12.85
C ASN A 340 -9.15 -13.10 11.38
N ILE A 341 -8.66 -14.09 10.65
CA ILE A 341 -8.36 -13.97 9.23
C ILE A 341 -9.06 -15.05 8.40
N VAL A 342 -9.24 -14.81 7.11
CA VAL A 342 -9.71 -15.83 6.17
C VAL A 342 -8.60 -16.86 5.94
N LYS A 343 -8.96 -18.15 6.01
CA LYS A 343 -8.06 -19.30 5.82
C LYS A 343 -8.80 -20.41 5.05
N PRO A 344 -8.09 -21.31 4.34
CA PRO A 344 -6.63 -21.41 4.21
C PRO A 344 -6.02 -20.42 3.20
N VAL A 345 -6.83 -19.78 2.37
CA VAL A 345 -6.38 -18.82 1.34
C VAL A 345 -7.02 -17.46 1.61
N SER A 346 -6.22 -16.40 1.52
CA SER A 346 -6.66 -15.00 1.73
C SER A 346 -7.51 -14.47 0.56
N LYS A 347 -8.72 -15.01 0.40
CA LYS A 347 -9.70 -14.58 -0.60
C LYS A 347 -11.14 -14.78 -0.12
N ALA A 348 -12.06 -13.99 -0.65
CA ALA A 348 -13.49 -14.08 -0.37
C ALA A 348 -14.31 -13.74 -1.62
N GLY A 349 -15.64 -13.86 -1.51
CA GLY A 349 -16.55 -13.43 -2.57
C GLY A 349 -16.43 -11.94 -2.92
N PRO A 350 -17.13 -11.50 -3.98
CA PRO A 350 -17.10 -10.11 -4.44
C PRO A 350 -17.49 -9.11 -3.35
N ALA A 351 -16.94 -7.90 -3.42
CA ALA A 351 -17.26 -6.86 -2.44
C ALA A 351 -18.68 -6.31 -2.63
N ASN A 352 -19.42 -6.18 -1.53
CA ASN A 352 -20.72 -5.52 -1.49
C ASN A 352 -20.61 -4.06 -1.02
N LYS A 353 -19.55 -3.75 -0.27
CA LYS A 353 -19.30 -2.42 0.30
C LYS A 353 -17.92 -1.94 -0.12
N VAL A 354 -17.88 -0.76 -0.74
CA VAL A 354 -16.65 -0.09 -1.17
C VAL A 354 -16.50 1.20 -0.40
N ILE A 355 -15.49 1.30 0.46
CA ILE A 355 -15.27 2.45 1.31
C ILE A 355 -14.04 3.22 0.81
N PHE A 356 -14.19 4.52 0.57
CA PHE A 356 -13.09 5.43 0.26
C PHE A 356 -12.73 6.22 1.52
N LEU A 357 -11.55 5.97 2.09
CA LEU A 357 -11.06 6.67 3.27
C LEU A 357 -10.29 7.92 2.86
N SER A 358 -10.80 9.09 3.25
CA SER A 358 -10.16 10.39 3.02
C SER A 358 -9.80 11.06 4.33
N ALA A 359 -8.50 11.21 4.61
CA ALA A 359 -8.05 12.11 5.67
C ALA A 359 -8.12 13.59 5.22
N ASP A 360 -9.31 14.20 5.29
CA ASP A 360 -9.50 15.60 4.92
C ASP A 360 -8.96 16.55 6.00
N ALA A 361 -7.87 17.25 5.70
CA ALA A 361 -7.27 18.25 6.59
C ALA A 361 -7.98 19.62 6.55
N PHE A 362 -8.87 19.87 5.59
CA PHE A 362 -9.64 21.12 5.53
C PHE A 362 -10.82 21.12 6.50
N GLY A 363 -11.31 19.94 6.90
CA GLY A 363 -12.49 19.79 7.75
C GLY A 363 -13.79 20.14 7.01
N VAL A 364 -13.88 19.81 5.74
CA VAL A 364 -15.00 20.12 4.85
C VAL A 364 -15.88 18.89 4.61
N LEU A 365 -15.25 17.72 4.38
CA LEU A 365 -15.97 16.50 4.06
C LEU A 365 -16.77 16.00 5.28
N PRO A 366 -18.02 15.54 5.09
CA PRO A 366 -18.79 14.90 6.15
C PRO A 366 -18.08 13.63 6.65
N PRO A 367 -18.35 13.16 7.87
CA PRO A 367 -17.81 11.90 8.36
C PRO A 367 -18.12 10.71 7.44
N VAL A 368 -19.29 10.70 6.80
CA VAL A 368 -19.67 9.70 5.80
C VAL A 368 -20.64 10.27 4.77
N SER A 369 -20.41 9.93 3.50
CA SER A 369 -21.33 10.17 2.38
C SER A 369 -21.68 8.85 1.69
N ILE A 370 -22.94 8.71 1.28
CA ILE A 370 -23.40 7.68 0.35
C ILE A 370 -23.18 8.22 -1.06
N LEU A 371 -22.46 7.48 -1.92
CA LEU A 371 -22.09 7.97 -3.25
C LEU A 371 -22.99 7.38 -4.34
N THR A 372 -23.34 8.20 -5.33
CA THR A 372 -23.89 7.69 -6.60
C THR A 372 -22.82 6.95 -7.42
N PRO A 373 -23.18 6.16 -8.44
CA PRO A 373 -22.20 5.54 -9.34
C PRO A 373 -21.24 6.54 -10.01
N GLU A 374 -21.73 7.71 -10.42
CA GLU A 374 -20.92 8.75 -11.05
C GLU A 374 -20.00 9.43 -10.03
N GLN A 375 -20.51 9.72 -8.82
CA GLN A 375 -19.68 10.21 -7.72
C GLN A 375 -18.60 9.19 -7.35
N THR A 376 -18.92 7.90 -7.34
CA THR A 376 -17.95 6.82 -7.07
C THR A 376 -16.76 6.92 -8.03
N LYS A 377 -17.03 7.03 -9.33
CA LYS A 377 -15.99 7.23 -10.36
C LYS A 377 -15.20 8.52 -10.13
N TYR A 378 -15.89 9.64 -9.91
CA TYR A 378 -15.28 10.96 -9.73
C TYR A 378 -14.34 11.00 -8.51
N TYR A 379 -14.79 10.53 -7.35
CA TYR A 379 -14.01 10.56 -6.10
C TYR A 379 -12.93 9.48 -6.07
N PHE A 380 -13.12 8.35 -6.77
CA PHE A 380 -12.05 7.37 -6.96
C PHE A 380 -10.92 7.91 -7.82
N LEU A 381 -11.22 8.53 -8.96
CA LEU A 381 -10.23 9.17 -9.83
C LEU A 381 -9.55 10.36 -9.15
N SER A 382 -10.31 11.15 -8.39
CA SER A 382 -9.76 12.28 -7.64
C SER A 382 -8.81 11.81 -6.54
N GLY A 383 -9.22 10.79 -5.78
CA GLY A 383 -8.44 10.22 -4.68
C GLY A 383 -7.96 11.27 -3.67
N PHE A 384 -8.84 12.23 -3.36
CA PHE A 384 -8.52 13.31 -2.45
C PHE A 384 -8.33 12.77 -1.03
N THR A 385 -7.20 13.13 -0.41
CA THR A 385 -6.87 12.80 0.97
C THR A 385 -5.66 13.64 1.43
N ALA A 386 -4.94 13.22 2.47
CA ALA A 386 -3.69 13.82 2.89
C ALA A 386 -2.54 12.80 2.88
N LYS A 387 -1.35 13.25 2.47
CA LYS A 387 -0.10 12.53 2.77
C LYS A 387 0.23 12.79 4.23
N LEU A 388 0.17 11.74 5.05
CA LEU A 388 0.60 11.82 6.44
C LEU A 388 2.12 11.75 6.52
N ALA A 389 2.68 12.35 7.58
CA ALA A 389 4.12 12.49 7.75
C ALA A 389 4.86 11.13 7.73
N GLY A 390 6.09 11.17 7.21
CA GLY A 390 7.01 10.04 7.08
C GLY A 390 6.67 9.02 5.99
N THR A 391 5.51 9.09 5.34
CA THR A 391 5.11 8.08 4.33
C THR A 391 5.94 8.13 3.03
N GLU A 392 6.52 9.28 2.73
CA GLU A 392 7.47 9.55 1.65
C GLU A 392 8.59 10.42 2.22
N ARG A 393 9.83 10.22 1.75
CA ARG A 393 10.97 11.04 2.20
C ARG A 393 10.70 12.52 1.98
N GLY A 394 10.79 13.31 3.04
CA GLY A 394 10.59 14.77 3.04
C GLY A 394 9.19 15.26 3.40
N VAL A 395 8.22 14.38 3.68
CA VAL A 395 6.88 14.78 4.16
C VAL A 395 6.87 14.82 5.69
N THR A 396 6.77 16.02 6.28
CA THR A 396 6.82 16.23 7.74
C THR A 396 5.46 16.62 8.35
N GLU A 397 4.52 17.10 7.55
CA GLU A 397 3.19 17.53 8.01
C GLU A 397 2.09 16.97 7.08
N PRO A 398 0.84 16.76 7.59
CA PRO A 398 -0.29 16.37 6.77
C PRO A 398 -0.48 17.30 5.57
N THR A 399 -0.21 16.81 4.37
CA THR A 399 -0.27 17.61 3.15
C THR A 399 -1.45 17.15 2.30
N PRO A 400 -2.47 18.00 2.05
CA PRO A 400 -3.57 17.65 1.15
C PRO A 400 -3.05 17.23 -0.23
N THR A 401 -3.65 16.17 -0.79
CA THR A 401 -3.20 15.59 -2.04
C THR A 401 -4.36 14.96 -2.81
N PHE A 402 -4.23 14.94 -4.13
CA PHE A 402 -5.11 14.19 -5.02
C PHE A 402 -4.32 13.00 -5.56
N SER A 403 -4.46 11.85 -4.88
CA SER A 403 -3.78 10.62 -5.24
C SER A 403 -4.75 9.70 -5.95
N ALA A 404 -4.80 9.79 -7.27
CA ALA A 404 -5.67 9.00 -8.12
C ALA A 404 -5.79 7.53 -7.67
N CYS A 405 -7.01 7.01 -7.65
CA CYS A 405 -7.34 5.64 -7.20
C CYS A 405 -6.91 5.35 -5.75
N PHE A 406 -6.71 6.40 -4.95
CA PHE A 406 -6.10 6.36 -3.61
C PHE A 406 -4.73 5.68 -3.59
N GLY A 407 -3.97 5.73 -4.68
CA GLY A 407 -2.73 4.96 -4.85
C GLY A 407 -1.81 5.41 -5.97
N ALA A 408 -1.82 6.69 -6.35
CA ALA A 408 -1.16 7.21 -7.56
C ALA A 408 0.32 6.81 -7.70
N ALA A 409 1.07 6.71 -6.61
CA ALA A 409 2.49 6.33 -6.61
C ALA A 409 2.76 4.90 -7.13
N PHE A 410 1.72 4.06 -7.16
CA PHE A 410 1.79 2.65 -7.53
C PHE A 410 1.08 2.34 -8.85
N LEU A 411 0.43 3.32 -9.46
CA LEU A 411 -0.29 3.12 -10.72
C LEU A 411 0.70 3.08 -11.88
N SER A 412 0.67 2.00 -12.64
CA SER A 412 1.50 1.81 -13.83
C SER A 412 0.73 2.12 -15.13
N LEU A 413 -0.60 2.15 -15.07
CA LEU A 413 -1.49 2.48 -16.19
C LEU A 413 -2.22 3.82 -15.93
N HIS A 414 -2.97 4.30 -16.92
CA HIS A 414 -3.76 5.50 -16.75
C HIS A 414 -4.87 5.29 -15.70
N PRO A 415 -5.14 6.25 -14.78
CA PRO A 415 -6.13 6.08 -13.70
C PRO A 415 -7.53 5.64 -14.15
N THR A 416 -7.97 6.06 -15.34
CA THR A 416 -9.27 5.66 -15.89
C THR A 416 -9.39 4.16 -16.12
N LYS A 417 -8.27 3.45 -16.37
CA LYS A 417 -8.29 1.99 -16.54
C LYS A 417 -8.62 1.27 -15.23
N TYR A 418 -8.08 1.74 -14.11
CA TYR A 418 -8.42 1.20 -12.79
C TYR A 418 -9.87 1.51 -12.41
N ALA A 419 -10.34 2.73 -12.72
CA ALA A 419 -11.72 3.12 -12.47
C ALA A 419 -12.71 2.27 -13.29
N GLU A 420 -12.40 2.01 -14.55
CA GLU A 420 -13.19 1.14 -15.44
C GLU A 420 -13.35 -0.27 -14.86
N GLU A 421 -12.25 -0.94 -14.48
CA GLU A 421 -12.32 -2.30 -13.94
C GLU A 421 -13.02 -2.34 -12.58
N LEU A 422 -12.76 -1.37 -11.69
CA LEU A 422 -13.43 -1.30 -10.39
C LEU A 422 -14.96 -1.16 -10.58
N VAL A 423 -15.39 -0.22 -11.42
CA VAL A 423 -16.82 0.02 -11.67
C VAL A 423 -17.48 -1.21 -12.26
N LYS A 424 -16.85 -1.84 -13.26
CA LYS A 424 -17.38 -3.05 -13.89
C LYS A 424 -17.64 -4.13 -12.83
N LYS A 425 -16.71 -4.32 -11.88
CA LYS A 425 -16.86 -5.27 -10.78
C LYS A 425 -17.93 -4.86 -9.78
N MET A 426 -18.04 -3.57 -9.46
CA MET A 426 -19.08 -3.05 -8.57
C MET A 426 -20.49 -3.20 -9.17
N GLU A 427 -20.67 -2.84 -10.43
CA GLU A 427 -21.96 -2.95 -11.16
C GLU A 427 -22.41 -4.40 -11.26
N ALA A 428 -21.49 -5.32 -11.59
CA ALA A 428 -21.79 -6.75 -11.68
C ALA A 428 -22.27 -7.37 -10.35
N ASN A 429 -21.90 -6.77 -9.21
CA ASN A 429 -22.17 -7.30 -7.88
C ASN A 429 -23.12 -6.41 -7.05
N GLY A 430 -23.66 -5.33 -7.62
CA GLY A 430 -24.52 -4.38 -6.91
C GLY A 430 -23.85 -3.71 -5.71
N ALA A 431 -22.53 -3.51 -5.77
CA ALA A 431 -21.77 -2.95 -4.65
C ALA A 431 -22.07 -1.45 -4.46
N LYS A 432 -22.16 -1.00 -3.21
CA LYS A 432 -22.36 0.42 -2.87
C LYS A 432 -21.06 1.07 -2.42
N ALA A 433 -20.86 2.33 -2.82
CA ALA A 433 -19.69 3.11 -2.43
C ALA A 433 -20.02 4.16 -1.36
N TYR A 434 -19.06 4.38 -0.45
CA TYR A 434 -19.15 5.37 0.62
C TYR A 434 -17.85 6.16 0.69
N LEU A 435 -17.93 7.47 0.91
CA LEU A 435 -16.77 8.32 1.22
C LEU A 435 -16.75 8.58 2.72
N VAL A 436 -15.71 8.15 3.41
CA VAL A 436 -15.57 8.30 4.87
C VAL A 436 -14.41 9.24 5.17
N ASN A 437 -14.70 10.33 5.88
CA ASN A 437 -13.67 11.25 6.35
C ASN A 437 -13.02 10.69 7.62
N THR A 438 -11.75 10.31 7.53
CA THR A 438 -10.93 9.85 8.67
C THR A 438 -9.93 10.92 9.13
N GLY A 439 -10.08 12.13 8.60
CA GLY A 439 -9.30 13.33 8.89
C GLY A 439 -9.99 14.19 9.93
N TRP A 440 -10.07 15.49 9.66
CA TRP A 440 -10.47 16.52 10.60
C TRP A 440 -11.89 17.04 10.32
N ASN A 441 -12.44 17.77 11.28
CA ASN A 441 -13.70 18.52 11.15
C ASN A 441 -13.50 20.01 11.51
N GLY A 442 -14.58 20.79 11.57
CA GLY A 442 -14.55 22.23 11.86
C GLY A 442 -13.96 22.62 13.21
N SER A 443 -13.87 21.68 14.16
CA SER A 443 -13.22 21.92 15.45
C SER A 443 -11.69 21.88 15.40
N GLY A 444 -11.11 21.56 14.24
CA GLY A 444 -9.66 21.36 14.08
C GLY A 444 -9.13 20.07 14.70
N LYS A 445 -10.02 19.18 15.16
CA LYS A 445 -9.66 17.86 15.69
C LYS A 445 -9.95 16.77 14.68
N ARG A 446 -9.16 15.70 14.74
CA ARG A 446 -9.40 14.48 13.97
C ARG A 446 -10.70 13.82 14.45
N ILE A 447 -11.52 13.33 13.53
CA ILE A 447 -12.73 12.56 13.84
C ILE A 447 -12.31 11.34 14.69
N SER A 448 -13.05 11.10 15.77
CA SER A 448 -12.67 10.09 16.74
C SER A 448 -12.71 8.69 16.13
N ILE A 449 -11.77 7.82 16.50
CA ILE A 449 -11.77 6.43 16.01
C ILE A 449 -13.05 5.68 16.42
N LYS A 450 -13.65 6.06 17.55
CA LYS A 450 -14.92 5.52 18.03
C LYS A 450 -16.06 5.85 17.06
N ASP A 451 -16.21 7.12 16.67
CA ASP A 451 -17.23 7.53 15.71
C ASP A 451 -16.99 6.90 14.33
N THR A 452 -15.74 6.87 13.88
CA THR A 452 -15.38 6.22 12.60
C THR A 452 -15.72 4.72 12.61
N ARG A 453 -15.43 3.99 13.70
CA ARG A 453 -15.85 2.58 13.82
C ARG A 453 -17.37 2.43 13.87
N GLY A 454 -18.10 3.35 14.51
CA GLY A 454 -19.56 3.39 14.47
C GLY A 454 -20.12 3.55 13.04
N ILE A 455 -19.52 4.47 12.26
CA ILE A 455 -19.83 4.67 10.84
C ILE A 455 -19.55 3.40 10.03
N ILE A 456 -18.37 2.79 10.21
CA ILE A 456 -18.02 1.55 9.51
C ILE A 456 -19.02 0.44 9.86
N ASN A 457 -19.39 0.27 11.13
CA ASN A 457 -20.39 -0.71 11.53
C ASN A 457 -21.73 -0.47 10.82
N ALA A 458 -22.21 0.77 10.79
CA ALA A 458 -23.45 1.14 10.11
C ALA A 458 -23.42 0.93 8.58
N ILE A 459 -22.23 1.05 7.96
CA ILE A 459 -22.02 0.72 6.54
C ILE A 459 -22.13 -0.79 6.33
N LEU A 460 -21.47 -1.55 7.19
CA LEU A 460 -21.31 -2.99 7.04
C LEU A 460 -22.59 -3.76 7.39
N ASP A 461 -23.34 -3.35 8.42
CA ASP A 461 -24.62 -3.96 8.79
C ASP A 461 -25.82 -3.45 7.96
N GLY A 462 -25.59 -2.46 7.10
CA GLY A 462 -26.59 -1.87 6.23
C GLY A 462 -27.56 -0.90 6.90
N SER A 463 -27.36 -0.52 8.17
CA SER A 463 -28.21 0.47 8.84
C SER A 463 -28.15 1.83 8.15
N ILE A 464 -27.00 2.20 7.57
CA ILE A 464 -26.84 3.45 6.80
C ILE A 464 -27.76 3.51 5.59
N ASP A 465 -28.06 2.36 4.97
CA ASP A 465 -28.90 2.30 3.76
C ASP A 465 -30.39 2.57 4.04
N LYS A 466 -30.78 2.58 5.32
CA LYS A 466 -32.15 2.82 5.80
C LYS A 466 -32.29 4.13 6.57
N ALA A 467 -31.18 4.80 6.85
CA ALA A 467 -31.17 6.02 7.64
C ALA A 467 -31.79 7.19 6.84
N PRO A 468 -32.52 8.10 7.50
CA PRO A 468 -32.90 9.36 6.87
C PRO A 468 -31.65 10.14 6.43
N THR A 469 -31.69 10.71 5.22
CA THR A 469 -30.55 11.43 4.64
C THR A 469 -30.88 12.87 4.31
N LYS A 470 -29.83 13.68 4.17
CA LYS A 470 -29.89 15.04 3.65
C LYS A 470 -28.74 15.28 2.67
N THR A 471 -28.91 16.23 1.78
CA THR A 471 -27.87 16.65 0.85
C THR A 471 -27.02 17.77 1.45
N ILE A 472 -25.70 17.57 1.48
CA ILE A 472 -24.74 18.62 1.82
C ILE A 472 -24.44 19.43 0.54
N PRO A 473 -24.55 20.78 0.58
CA PRO A 473 -24.32 21.63 -0.59
C PRO A 473 -22.86 21.59 -1.07
N VAL A 474 -22.58 22.25 -2.20
CA VAL A 474 -21.28 22.27 -2.89
C VAL A 474 -20.90 20.91 -3.48
N PHE A 475 -20.83 19.85 -2.68
CA PHE A 475 -20.43 18.53 -3.14
C PHE A 475 -21.60 17.63 -3.55
N ASN A 476 -22.83 18.02 -3.19
CA ASN A 476 -24.06 17.24 -3.38
C ASN A 476 -23.94 15.83 -2.79
N PHE A 477 -23.35 15.73 -1.59
CA PHE A 477 -23.24 14.46 -0.89
C PHE A 477 -24.52 14.12 -0.17
N GLU A 478 -25.00 12.88 -0.34
CA GLU A 478 -26.03 12.30 0.50
C GLU A 478 -25.41 11.84 1.82
N VAL A 479 -25.90 12.38 2.93
CA VAL A 479 -25.35 12.16 4.27
C VAL A 479 -26.46 11.76 5.24
N PRO A 480 -26.29 10.71 6.06
CA PRO A 480 -27.28 10.32 7.05
C PRO A 480 -27.45 11.42 8.12
N THR A 481 -28.69 11.65 8.57
CA THR A 481 -28.96 12.61 9.66
C THR A 481 -28.74 12.02 11.04
N GLU A 482 -28.74 10.69 11.15
CA GLU A 482 -28.46 9.93 12.36
C GLU A 482 -27.87 8.56 12.01
N LEU A 483 -27.01 8.03 12.89
CA LEU A 483 -26.47 6.67 12.78
C LEU A 483 -26.33 6.03 14.17
N PRO A 484 -26.60 4.73 14.33
CA PRO A 484 -26.40 4.03 15.60
C PRO A 484 -24.95 4.14 16.08
N GLY A 485 -24.74 4.54 17.34
CA GLY A 485 -23.41 4.60 17.95
C GLY A 485 -22.50 5.72 17.46
N VAL A 486 -23.02 6.67 16.66
CA VAL A 486 -22.29 7.84 16.16
C VAL A 486 -22.92 9.12 16.71
N ASN A 487 -22.10 10.10 17.08
CA ASN A 487 -22.63 11.40 17.50
C ASN A 487 -23.34 12.12 16.33
N PRO A 488 -24.65 12.41 16.38
CA PRO A 488 -25.35 13.05 15.27
C PRO A 488 -24.83 14.47 14.97
N ALA A 489 -24.25 15.16 15.97
CA ALA A 489 -23.74 16.52 15.83
C ALA A 489 -22.48 16.63 14.93
N ILE A 490 -21.88 15.51 14.52
CA ILE A 490 -20.73 15.52 13.59
C ILE A 490 -21.14 15.19 12.16
N LEU A 491 -22.31 14.60 11.92
CA LEU A 491 -22.70 14.07 10.61
C LEU A 491 -22.85 15.17 9.57
N ASP A 492 -23.35 16.34 9.96
CA ASP A 492 -23.22 17.54 9.14
C ASP A 492 -21.89 18.23 9.46
N PRO A 493 -20.96 18.35 8.50
CA PRO A 493 -19.66 18.96 8.76
C PRO A 493 -19.80 20.42 9.19
N ARG A 494 -20.87 21.12 8.78
CA ARG A 494 -21.15 22.52 9.12
C ARG A 494 -21.41 22.72 10.61
N ASP A 495 -21.96 21.73 11.29
CA ASP A 495 -22.35 21.84 12.70
C ASP A 495 -21.14 21.76 13.65
N THR A 496 -19.96 21.43 13.12
CA THR A 496 -18.69 21.43 13.88
C THR A 496 -17.91 22.74 13.81
N TYR A 497 -18.39 23.72 13.03
CA TYR A 497 -17.82 25.07 12.95
C TYR A 497 -18.52 26.01 13.94
N ALA A 498 -17.78 26.99 14.45
CA ALA A 498 -18.38 28.08 15.24
C ALA A 498 -19.33 28.94 14.39
N GLU A 499 -18.95 29.19 13.12
CA GLU A 499 -19.76 29.92 12.15
C GLU A 499 -19.91 29.12 10.84
N LYS A 500 -21.16 28.91 10.38
CA LYS A 500 -21.42 28.13 9.15
C LYS A 500 -20.76 28.72 7.90
N GLY A 501 -20.59 30.04 7.84
CA GLY A 501 -19.90 30.72 6.73
C GLY A 501 -18.41 30.39 6.62
N GLU A 502 -17.77 29.88 7.67
CA GLU A 502 -16.39 29.38 7.60
C GLU A 502 -16.31 28.06 6.83
N TRP A 503 -17.28 27.17 7.04
CA TRP A 503 -17.38 25.94 6.27
C TRP A 503 -17.59 26.23 4.79
N GLU A 504 -18.47 27.17 4.44
CA GLU A 504 -18.77 27.53 3.04
C GLU A 504 -17.51 28.00 2.30
N LYS A 505 -16.72 28.89 2.90
CA LYS A 505 -15.46 29.39 2.32
C LYS A 505 -14.45 28.25 2.07
N ARG A 506 -14.33 27.32 3.02
CA ARG A 506 -13.42 26.17 2.89
C ARG A 506 -13.95 25.14 1.88
N ALA A 507 -15.26 24.95 1.83
CA ALA A 507 -15.93 24.09 0.86
C ALA A 507 -15.71 24.60 -0.57
N ASP A 508 -15.81 25.92 -0.77
CA ASP A 508 -15.56 26.56 -2.07
C ASP A 508 -14.10 26.43 -2.54
N ASP A 509 -13.13 26.62 -1.63
CA ASP A 509 -11.71 26.40 -1.96
C ASP A 509 -11.45 24.92 -2.31
N LEU A 510 -12.00 23.99 -1.52
CA LEU A 510 -11.83 22.56 -1.80
C LEU A 510 -12.51 22.18 -3.13
N ALA A 511 -13.70 22.70 -3.42
CA ALA A 511 -14.41 22.48 -4.68
C ALA A 511 -13.60 22.96 -5.91
N ASP A 512 -12.95 24.12 -5.82
CA ASP A 512 -12.05 24.62 -6.87
C ASP A 512 -10.85 23.69 -7.07
N ARG A 513 -10.27 23.18 -5.99
CA ARG A 513 -9.16 22.23 -6.06
C ARG A 513 -9.56 20.92 -6.72
N PHE A 514 -10.74 20.38 -6.38
CA PHE A 514 -11.31 19.20 -7.04
C PHE A 514 -11.50 19.46 -8.54
N THR A 515 -12.17 20.56 -8.90
CA THR A 515 -12.43 20.93 -10.30
C THR A 515 -11.13 21.08 -11.08
N LYS A 516 -10.16 21.83 -10.55
CA LYS A 516 -8.84 22.03 -11.17
C LYS A 516 -8.07 20.72 -11.32
N ASN A 517 -8.08 19.86 -10.30
CA ASN A 517 -7.43 18.56 -10.36
C ASN A 517 -8.08 17.65 -11.41
N PHE A 518 -9.40 17.70 -11.56
CA PHE A 518 -10.16 16.78 -12.40
C PHE A 518 -10.02 17.06 -13.90
N VAL A 519 -9.64 18.28 -14.31
CA VAL A 519 -9.39 18.65 -15.72
C VAL A 519 -8.47 17.65 -16.42
N LYS A 520 -7.48 17.11 -15.69
CA LYS A 520 -6.55 16.12 -16.24
C LYS A 520 -7.28 14.81 -16.64
N TYR A 521 -8.39 14.46 -16.03
CA TYR A 521 -9.13 13.26 -16.45
C TYR A 521 -10.03 13.49 -17.67
N THR A 522 -10.23 14.74 -18.12
CA THR A 522 -11.17 15.06 -19.22
C THR A 522 -10.57 14.93 -20.62
N GLY A 523 -9.42 14.26 -20.75
CA GLY A 523 -8.79 13.97 -22.05
C GLY A 523 -9.55 12.96 -22.92
N ASN A 524 -10.56 12.28 -22.36
CA ASN A 524 -11.46 11.36 -23.07
C ASN A 524 -12.93 11.58 -22.67
N GLU A 525 -13.87 11.01 -23.43
CA GLU A 525 -15.32 11.19 -23.22
C GLU A 525 -15.80 10.66 -21.85
N ALA A 526 -15.23 9.54 -21.39
CA ALA A 526 -15.57 8.98 -20.09
C ALA A 526 -15.26 9.96 -18.95
N GLY A 527 -14.11 10.62 -18.98
CA GLY A 527 -13.73 11.63 -18.00
C GLY A 527 -14.56 12.90 -18.10
N LYS A 528 -14.90 13.37 -19.31
CA LYS A 528 -15.76 14.55 -19.49
C LYS A 528 -17.15 14.36 -18.86
N ALA A 529 -17.74 13.18 -19.03
CA ALA A 529 -19.05 12.87 -18.46
C ALA A 529 -19.09 12.95 -16.92
N LEU A 530 -17.94 12.71 -16.26
CA LEU A 530 -17.84 12.70 -14.80
C LEU A 530 -17.76 14.10 -14.16
N VAL A 531 -17.49 15.16 -14.94
CA VAL A 531 -17.42 16.53 -14.41
C VAL A 531 -18.73 16.92 -13.71
N ALA A 532 -19.87 16.47 -14.22
CA ALA A 532 -21.19 16.75 -13.64
C ALA A 532 -21.43 16.07 -12.27
N ALA A 533 -20.61 15.08 -11.89
CA ALA A 533 -20.66 14.41 -10.59
C ALA A 533 -19.70 15.00 -9.55
N GLY A 534 -18.88 15.97 -9.97
CA GLY A 534 -18.01 16.73 -9.08
C GLY A 534 -18.75 17.85 -8.32
N PRO A 535 -18.01 18.64 -7.53
CA PRO A 535 -18.56 19.78 -6.80
C PRO A 535 -19.18 20.83 -7.72
N LYS A 536 -20.28 21.45 -7.28
CA LYS A 536 -21.01 22.55 -7.92
C LYS A 536 -21.34 23.61 -6.88
N LYS A 537 -20.80 24.80 -7.07
CA LYS A 537 -21.01 25.96 -6.22
C LYS A 537 -22.42 26.53 -6.38
#